data_AF-A0A2G6CA68-F1
#
_entry.id   AF-A0A2G6CA68-F1
#
_cell.length_a   1.000
_cell.length_b   1.000
_cell.length_c   1.000
_cell.angle_alpha   90.00
_cell.angle_beta   90.00
_cell.angle_gamma   90.00
#
_symmetry.space_group_name_H-M   'P 1'
#
loop_
_entity.id
_entity.type
_entity.pdbx_description
1 polymer ?
#
loop_
_entity_poly.entity_id
_entity_poly.type
_entity_poly.pdbx_seq_one_letter_code
_entity_poly.pdbx_strand_id
1 'polypeptide(L)'
;MANGEAEINQCPPGGEETIKAIADLLGVEAIPLNEEHGETQEVPMVAVIDEQTCIGCTLCIQACPVDCIVGAAKHMHTVIESECTGCKLCLPPCPVDCIDMVPVKVEPDTWKWPYPVINIATDTRAMNDSTQPDKKAARQ
;
A
#
# COMPACT_ATOMS: atom_id res chain seq x y z
N MET A 1 12.41 -3.64 -9.96
CA MET A 1 11.63 -2.67 -10.74
C MET A 1 12.46 -1.93 -11.79
N ALA A 2 13.46 -1.10 -11.44
CA ALA A 2 14.25 -0.35 -12.45
C ALA A 2 15.12 -1.22 -13.38
N ASN A 3 15.67 -2.33 -12.86
CA ASN A 3 16.46 -3.30 -13.62
C ASN A 3 15.71 -4.62 -13.88
N GLY A 4 14.41 -4.70 -13.56
CA GLY A 4 13.65 -5.96 -13.60
C GLY A 4 13.89 -6.93 -12.43
N GLU A 5 14.72 -6.56 -11.45
CA GLU A 5 15.17 -7.47 -10.37
C GLU A 5 14.19 -7.63 -9.19
N ALA A 6 13.15 -6.79 -9.12
CA ALA A 6 12.21 -6.79 -8.00
C ALA A 6 10.79 -6.68 -8.53
N GLU A 7 9.92 -7.54 -7.99
CA GLU A 7 8.49 -7.63 -8.32
C GLU A 7 7.69 -6.46 -7.72
N ILE A 8 6.39 -6.39 -8.04
CA ILE A 8 5.50 -5.28 -7.68
C ILE A 8 4.93 -5.36 -6.25
N ASN A 9 5.06 -6.52 -5.61
CA ASN A 9 4.41 -6.93 -4.36
C ASN A 9 5.30 -6.78 -3.11
N GLN A 10 6.29 -5.90 -3.16
CA GLN A 10 7.37 -5.83 -2.15
C GLN A 10 7.12 -4.81 -1.03
N CYS A 11 5.98 -4.09 -1.06
CA CYS A 11 5.68 -3.01 -0.13
C CYS A 11 4.46 -3.34 0.75
N PRO A 12 4.65 -3.94 1.94
CA PRO A 12 3.58 -4.24 2.88
C PRO A 12 2.69 -3.06 3.30
N PRO A 13 3.20 -1.83 3.56
CA PRO A 13 2.32 -0.73 3.98
C PRO A 13 1.33 -0.29 2.89
N GLY A 14 1.60 -0.59 1.62
CA GLY A 14 0.68 -0.28 0.51
C GLY A 14 -0.49 -1.27 0.40
N GLY A 15 -0.35 -2.48 0.93
CA GLY A 15 -1.37 -3.53 0.83
C GLY A 15 -1.71 -3.97 -0.59
N GLU A 16 -2.72 -4.82 -0.71
CA GLU A 16 -3.14 -5.41 -1.99
C GLU A 16 -3.71 -4.38 -2.98
N GLU A 17 -4.35 -3.32 -2.47
CA GLU A 17 -4.92 -2.27 -3.33
C GLU A 17 -3.83 -1.57 -4.14
N THR A 18 -2.70 -1.26 -3.49
CA THR A 18 -1.55 -0.64 -4.16
C THR A 18 -0.95 -1.57 -5.21
N ILE A 19 -0.86 -2.88 -4.92
CA ILE A 19 -0.33 -3.87 -5.88
C ILE A 19 -1.21 -3.94 -7.13
N LYS A 20 -2.54 -3.99 -6.96
CA LYS A 20 -3.48 -4.00 -8.08
C LYS A 20 -3.35 -2.73 -8.93
N ALA A 21 -3.32 -1.56 -8.28
CA ALA A 21 -3.15 -0.30 -8.98
C ALA A 21 -1.83 -0.23 -9.77
N ILE A 22 -0.73 -0.74 -9.21
CA ILE A 22 0.56 -0.82 -9.91
C ILE A 22 0.48 -1.81 -11.08
N ALA A 23 -0.16 -2.97 -10.89
CA ALA A 23 -0.34 -4.00 -11.91
C ALA A 23 -1.12 -3.47 -13.14
N ASP A 24 -2.23 -2.77 -12.90
CA ASP A 24 -3.03 -2.12 -13.93
C ASP A 24 -2.23 -1.07 -14.72
N LEU A 25 -1.42 -0.25 -14.05
CA LEU A 25 -0.60 0.78 -14.70
C LEU A 25 0.56 0.20 -15.51
N LEU A 26 1.17 -0.88 -15.03
CA LEU A 26 2.30 -1.53 -15.70
C LEU A 26 1.87 -2.57 -16.74
N GLY A 27 0.59 -2.93 -16.80
CA GLY A 27 0.07 -3.97 -17.69
C GLY A 27 0.57 -5.37 -17.34
N VAL A 28 0.84 -5.62 -16.06
CA VAL A 28 1.32 -6.91 -15.53
C VAL A 28 0.25 -7.54 -14.65
N GLU A 29 0.33 -8.85 -14.43
CA GLU A 29 -0.61 -9.53 -13.53
C GLU A 29 -0.32 -9.20 -12.06
N ALA A 30 -1.38 -9.03 -11.26
CA ALA A 30 -1.25 -8.76 -9.83
C ALA A 30 -0.85 -10.04 -9.08
N ILE A 31 0.26 -9.98 -8.35
CA ILE A 31 0.80 -11.07 -7.53
C ILE A 31 0.47 -10.76 -6.06
N PRO A 32 0.17 -11.76 -5.20
CA PRO A 32 -0.05 -11.52 -3.77
C PRO A 32 1.17 -10.89 -3.09
N LEU A 33 0.96 -10.21 -1.96
CA LEU A 33 2.02 -9.56 -1.19
C LEU A 33 3.16 -10.53 -0.85
N ASN A 34 4.41 -10.07 -0.98
CA ASN A 34 5.57 -10.83 -0.53
C ASN A 34 5.69 -10.81 1.01
N GLU A 35 5.36 -11.94 1.65
CA GLU A 35 5.41 -12.11 3.11
C GLU A 35 6.83 -11.98 3.69
N GLU A 36 7.89 -12.18 2.88
CA GLU A 36 9.28 -12.02 3.32
C GLU A 36 9.60 -10.57 3.75
N HIS A 37 8.90 -9.60 3.16
CA HIS A 37 9.09 -8.18 3.47
C HIS A 37 8.14 -7.65 4.55
N GLY A 38 7.24 -8.49 5.06
CA GLY A 38 6.34 -8.19 6.18
C GLY A 38 4.87 -8.30 5.82
N GLU A 39 4.03 -8.10 6.84
CA GLU A 39 2.57 -8.19 6.74
C GLU A 39 1.92 -6.82 6.50
N THR A 40 0.82 -6.80 5.76
CA THR A 40 -0.04 -5.60 5.68
C THR A 40 -0.79 -5.42 7.00
N GLN A 41 -0.81 -4.18 7.49
CA GLN A 41 -1.66 -3.83 8.63
C GLN A 41 -2.96 -3.21 8.14
N GLU A 42 -4.06 -3.65 8.77
CA GLU A 42 -5.41 -3.20 8.45
C GLU A 42 -5.62 -1.72 8.79
N VAL A 43 -4.90 -1.24 9.81
CA VAL A 43 -4.95 0.15 10.26
C VAL A 43 -3.67 0.90 9.86
N PRO A 44 -3.79 2.08 9.23
CA PRO A 44 -2.64 2.91 8.96
C PRO A 44 -2.03 3.37 10.30
N MET A 45 -0.71 3.26 10.40
CA MET A 45 0.05 3.71 11.56
C MET A 45 1.03 4.80 11.16
N VAL A 46 1.27 5.72 12.07
CA VAL A 46 2.18 6.84 11.90
C VAL A 46 3.26 6.76 12.95
N ALA A 47 4.49 7.10 12.55
CA ALA A 47 5.61 7.21 13.48
C ALA A 47 5.52 8.51 14.27
N VAL A 48 5.72 8.45 15.58
CA VAL A 48 5.78 9.59 16.49
C VAL A 48 7.14 9.57 17.19
N ILE A 49 7.83 10.70 17.21
CA ILE A 49 9.16 10.82 17.82
C ILE A 49 9.00 11.46 19.21
N ASP A 50 9.54 10.83 20.25
CA ASP A 50 9.63 11.43 21.57
C ASP A 50 10.70 12.53 21.61
N GLU A 51 10.21 13.75 21.74
CA GLU A 51 10.95 14.99 21.80
C GLU A 51 11.98 15.03 22.94
N GLN A 52 11.68 14.40 24.08
CA GLN A 52 12.55 14.44 25.25
C GLN A 52 13.75 13.49 25.14
N THR A 53 13.59 12.42 24.35
CA THR A 53 14.59 11.36 24.19
C THR A 53 15.42 11.54 22.91
N CYS A 54 14.89 12.25 21.91
CA CYS A 54 15.58 12.46 20.63
C CYS A 54 16.88 13.27 20.78
N ILE A 55 18.02 12.65 20.42
CA ILE A 55 19.36 13.28 20.46
C ILE A 55 19.76 14.01 19.16
N GLY A 56 18.90 14.02 18.15
CA GLY A 56 19.19 14.68 16.88
C GLY A 56 20.25 13.98 16.02
N CYS A 57 20.25 12.63 15.97
CA CYS A 57 21.26 11.84 15.26
C CYS A 57 21.11 11.81 13.72
N THR A 58 19.97 12.24 13.18
CA THR A 58 19.64 12.29 11.73
C THR A 58 19.55 10.94 10.99
N LEU A 59 19.77 9.81 11.67
CA LEU A 59 19.72 8.48 11.05
C LEU A 59 18.31 8.11 10.57
N CYS A 60 17.27 8.54 11.29
CA CYS A 60 15.88 8.32 10.90
C CYS A 60 15.51 9.05 9.60
N ILE A 61 16.06 10.25 9.35
CA ILE A 61 15.83 10.99 8.09
C ILE A 61 16.36 10.15 6.91
N GLN A 62 17.58 9.62 7.03
CA GLN A 62 18.20 8.84 5.94
C GLN A 62 17.48 7.52 5.65
N ALA A 63 16.77 6.98 6.64
CA ALA A 63 16.02 5.74 6.50
C ALA A 63 14.59 5.94 5.97
N CYS A 64 14.07 7.18 5.96
CA CYS A 64 12.71 7.46 5.54
C CYS A 64 12.64 7.50 4.00
N PRO A 65 11.95 6.57 3.32
CA PRO A 65 11.89 6.54 1.85
C PRO A 65 11.01 7.65 1.25
N VAL A 66 10.19 8.30 2.06
CA VAL A 66 9.25 9.36 1.65
C VAL A 66 9.64 10.73 2.21
N ASP A 67 10.78 10.81 2.90
CA ASP A 67 11.31 12.05 3.49
C ASP A 67 10.30 12.80 4.40
N CYS A 68 9.45 12.07 5.13
CA CYS A 68 8.43 12.68 6.01
C CYS A 68 8.97 13.18 7.36
N ILE A 69 10.27 13.02 7.64
CA ILE A 69 10.89 13.40 8.92
C ILE A 69 11.64 14.72 8.76
N VAL A 70 11.28 15.72 9.56
CA VAL A 70 11.89 17.06 9.54
C VAL A 70 12.71 17.28 10.80
N GLY A 71 13.91 17.82 10.65
CA GLY A 71 14.79 18.18 11.75
C GLY A 71 16.17 18.60 11.27
N ALA A 72 17.09 18.78 12.21
CA ALA A 72 18.48 19.11 11.92
C ALA A 72 19.43 18.38 12.89
N ALA A 73 20.71 18.32 12.54
CA ALA A 73 21.72 17.72 13.40
C ALA A 73 21.73 18.39 14.79
N LYS A 74 21.72 17.57 15.85
CA LYS A 74 21.63 18.00 17.26
C LYS A 74 20.35 18.76 17.62
N HIS A 75 19.34 18.71 16.77
CA HIS A 75 18.01 19.20 17.03
C HIS A 75 17.00 18.06 16.98
N MET A 76 15.88 18.28 17.65
CA MET A 76 14.74 17.38 17.65
C MET A 76 14.20 17.16 16.24
N HIS A 77 13.79 15.93 15.98
CA HIS A 77 13.12 15.54 14.74
C HIS A 77 11.63 15.41 14.99
N THR A 78 10.82 15.70 13.98
CA THR A 78 9.37 15.51 13.99
C THR A 78 8.91 14.82 12.71
N VAL A 79 7.78 14.13 12.78
CA VAL A 79 7.21 13.40 11.63
C VAL A 79 6.03 14.20 11.10
N ILE A 80 5.98 14.41 9.79
CA ILE A 80 4.80 14.93 9.10
C ILE A 80 3.83 13.75 8.94
N GLU A 81 2.82 13.70 9.80
CA GLU A 81 1.87 12.58 9.89
C GLU A 81 1.17 12.27 8.56
N SER A 82 0.85 13.30 7.76
CA SER A 82 0.15 13.16 6.48
C SER A 82 0.95 12.42 5.41
N GLU A 83 2.28 12.47 5.47
CA GLU A 83 3.18 11.87 4.49
C GLU A 83 3.77 10.54 4.99
N CYS A 84 3.54 10.20 6.26
CA CYS A 84 4.05 8.97 6.84
C CYS A 84 3.27 7.76 6.32
N THR A 85 3.95 6.85 5.63
CA THR A 85 3.35 5.60 5.12
C THR A 85 3.31 4.47 6.13
N GLY A 86 3.88 4.66 7.33
CA GLY A 86 3.92 3.62 8.35
C GLY A 86 4.85 2.44 8.04
N CYS A 87 5.86 2.64 7.17
CA CYS A 87 6.79 1.58 6.73
C CYS A 87 7.75 1.05 7.81
N LYS A 88 7.83 1.68 8.99
CA LYS A 88 8.65 1.27 10.15
C LYS A 88 10.18 1.24 9.91
N LEU A 89 10.67 1.67 8.75
CA LEU A 89 12.11 1.69 8.43
C LEU A 89 12.92 2.66 9.31
N CYS A 90 12.27 3.63 9.94
CA CYS A 90 12.91 4.58 10.85
C CYS A 90 13.17 4.03 12.26
N LEU A 91 12.56 2.90 12.66
CA LEU A 91 12.76 2.30 14.00
C LEU A 91 14.17 1.71 14.17
N PRO A 92 14.65 0.77 13.31
CA PRO A 92 15.94 0.12 13.52
C PRO A 92 17.17 1.05 13.60
N PRO A 93 17.25 2.16 12.83
CA PRO A 93 18.42 3.04 12.89
C PRO A 93 18.42 3.99 14.09
N CYS A 94 17.36 4.07 14.90
CA CYS A 94 17.30 4.98 16.03
C CYS A 94 18.14 4.43 17.22
N PRO A 95 19.26 5.07 17.60
CA PRO A 95 20.16 4.53 18.62
C PRO A 95 19.62 4.66 20.06
N VAL A 96 18.59 5.49 20.25
CA VAL A 96 17.95 5.77 21.54
C VAL A 96 16.51 5.26 21.60
N ASP A 97 16.07 4.58 20.54
CA ASP A 97 14.73 3.97 20.45
C ASP A 97 13.57 4.94 20.79
N CYS A 98 13.68 6.19 20.34
CA CYS A 98 12.72 7.26 20.68
C CYS A 98 11.55 7.39 19.70
N ILE A 99 11.20 6.33 18.96
CA ILE A 99 10.18 6.39 17.89
C ILE A 99 9.11 5.33 18.17
N ASP A 100 7.86 5.76 18.27
CA ASP A 100 6.71 4.89 18.49
C ASP A 100 5.80 4.86 17.26
N MET A 101 5.11 3.74 17.05
CA MET A 101 4.09 3.62 16.01
C MET A 101 2.71 3.74 16.63
N VAL A 102 1.94 4.74 16.20
CA VAL A 102 0.61 5.04 16.71
C VAL A 102 -0.42 4.86 15.59
N PRO A 103 -1.57 4.20 15.84
CA PRO A 103 -2.63 4.12 14.83
C PRO A 103 -3.22 5.50 14.54
N VAL A 104 -3.48 5.78 13.26
CA VAL A 104 -4.12 7.04 12.85
C VAL A 104 -5.54 7.08 13.43
N LYS A 105 -5.85 8.16 14.14
CA LYS A 105 -7.21 8.37 14.66
C LYS A 105 -8.12 8.77 13.51
N VAL A 106 -9.27 8.11 13.46
CA VAL A 106 -10.33 8.46 12.54
C VAL A 106 -11.12 9.62 13.15
N GLU A 107 -10.96 10.80 12.58
CA GLU A 107 -11.66 12.03 12.94
C GLU A 107 -12.60 12.43 11.80
N PRO A 108 -13.62 13.28 12.04
CA PRO A 108 -14.57 13.68 11.00
C PRO A 108 -13.89 14.27 9.75
N ASP A 109 -12.75 14.95 9.92
CA ASP A 109 -11.97 15.56 8.85
C ASP A 109 -11.11 14.55 8.07
N THR A 110 -10.72 13.42 8.68
CA THR A 110 -9.87 12.38 8.08
C THR A 110 -10.65 11.16 7.61
N TRP A 111 -11.94 11.06 7.97
CA TRP A 111 -12.82 9.96 7.59
C TRP A 111 -13.14 9.94 6.10
N LYS A 112 -12.84 8.82 5.44
CA LYS A 112 -13.20 8.58 4.04
C LYS A 112 -14.37 7.61 3.96
N TRP A 113 -15.33 7.93 3.09
CA TRP A 113 -16.45 7.04 2.81
C TRP A 113 -15.93 5.73 2.17
N PRO A 114 -16.20 4.56 2.77
CA PRO A 114 -15.76 3.29 2.20
C PRO A 114 -16.46 3.06 0.86
N TYR A 115 -15.69 2.71 -0.18
CA TYR A 115 -16.27 2.49 -1.51
C TYR A 115 -17.20 1.27 -1.46
N PRO A 116 -18.49 1.40 -1.86
CA PRO A 116 -19.40 0.28 -1.84
C PRO A 116 -18.99 -0.73 -2.92
N VAL A 117 -18.49 -1.90 -2.49
CA VAL A 117 -18.25 -3.03 -3.40
C VAL A 117 -19.57 -3.69 -3.77
N ILE A 118 -20.06 -3.41 -4.98
CA ILE A 118 -21.29 -4.01 -5.51
C ILE A 118 -20.89 -5.26 -6.30
N ASN A 119 -21.23 -6.43 -5.79
CA ASN A 119 -21.01 -7.68 -6.52
C ASN A 119 -22.02 -7.78 -7.66
N ILE A 120 -21.56 -7.51 -8.89
CA ILE A 120 -22.36 -7.71 -10.09
C ILE A 120 -22.42 -9.21 -10.36
N ALA A 121 -23.53 -9.86 -10.02
CA ALA A 121 -23.78 -11.24 -10.42
C ALA A 121 -23.88 -11.31 -11.95
N THR A 122 -22.89 -11.94 -12.59
CA THR A 122 -22.92 -12.23 -14.03
C THR A 122 -24.00 -13.28 -14.30
N ASP A 123 -25.17 -12.81 -14.74
CA ASP A 123 -26.23 -13.68 -15.25
C ASP A 123 -25.80 -14.22 -16.62
N THR A 124 -25.32 -15.47 -16.68
CA THR A 124 -24.86 -16.15 -17.90
C THR A 124 -25.99 -16.54 -18.86
N ARG A 125 -27.13 -15.85 -18.85
CA ARG A 125 -28.36 -16.29 -19.55
C ARG A 125 -28.65 -15.55 -20.85
N ALA A 126 -27.78 -14.64 -21.30
CA ALA A 126 -28.01 -13.80 -22.48
C ALA A 126 -26.94 -13.90 -23.59
N MET A 127 -26.27 -15.05 -23.75
CA MET A 127 -25.29 -15.27 -24.84
C MET A 127 -25.62 -16.43 -25.79
N ASN A 128 -26.77 -17.11 -25.64
CA ASN A 128 -27.19 -18.19 -26.56
C ASN A 128 -28.44 -17.80 -27.38
N ASP A 129 -28.47 -16.60 -27.95
CA ASP A 129 -29.38 -16.28 -29.05
C ASP A 129 -28.58 -15.62 -30.18
N SER A 130 -28.80 -16.08 -31.41
CA SER A 130 -28.09 -15.72 -32.65
C SER A 130 -26.79 -16.48 -32.93
N THR A 131 -26.90 -17.64 -33.61
CA THR A 131 -26.53 -17.81 -35.04
C THR A 131 -26.25 -19.30 -35.33
N GLN A 132 -27.25 -20.04 -35.82
CA GLN A 132 -27.03 -21.33 -36.47
C GLN A 132 -27.55 -21.23 -37.90
N PRO A 133 -26.69 -21.00 -38.91
CA PRO A 133 -27.10 -21.00 -40.30
C PRO A 133 -27.06 -22.42 -40.88
N ASP A 134 -28.18 -22.80 -41.50
CA ASP A 134 -28.38 -23.73 -42.62
C ASP A 134 -27.39 -24.90 -42.84
N LYS A 135 -27.88 -26.13 -42.61
CA LYS A 135 -27.56 -27.30 -43.45
C LYS A 135 -28.85 -28.01 -43.87
N LYS A 136 -29.41 -27.57 -45.00
CA LYS A 136 -30.42 -28.30 -45.77
C LYS A 136 -29.84 -29.62 -46.32
N ALA A 137 -30.73 -30.60 -46.38
CA ALA A 137 -30.79 -31.71 -47.33
C ALA A 137 -29.82 -32.90 -47.18
N ALA A 138 -30.38 -34.06 -46.80
CA ALA A 138 -30.53 -35.19 -47.73
C ALA A 138 -31.54 -36.19 -47.18
N ARG A 139 -32.64 -36.36 -47.92
CA ARG A 139 -33.49 -37.56 -47.89
C ARG A 139 -32.75 -38.66 -48.65
N GLN A 140 -32.70 -39.87 -48.09
CA GLN A 140 -33.08 -41.14 -48.73
C GLN A 140 -33.03 -42.24 -47.67
#